data_AF-A0A538ER48-F1
#
_entry.id   AF-A0A538ER48-F1
#
_cell.length_a   1.000
_cell.length_b   1.000
_cell.length_c   1.000
_cell.angle_alpha   90.00
_cell.angle_beta   90.00
_cell.angle_gamma   90.00
#
_symmetry.space_group_name_H-M   'P 1'
#
loop_
_entity.id
_entity.type
_entity.pdbx_description
1 polymer ?
#
loop_
_entity_poly.entity_id
_entity_poly.type
_entity_poly.pdbx_seq_one_letter_code
_entity_poly.pdbx_strand_id
1 'polypeptide(L)'
;MGGDQGRGVGRGDRRRGDDHPPPRRRSRPPPLVRPPASGPVRRRAARREGGGGPGRDPQPGRPRRPAAGVTAPIAVLGPGAVGGFVAAALARSGAPVTVIARESTAQLIAREGIEVRSVGLGDFTAHPPAVPELSEPAGTLLVATKAGGLDAGLERVRADPALVVPLLNGLDHMVRLRERFPGRVAAGAIRIEADRPAPGRIVHTSPFLRIDLASEDAALRPGLEALAETLVAAEIPARVFDSEADVLWGKLVRLNALACTTSAWDVPLGDVRDDPERRAALEDCVREAVAVAEAEGASIRVETVLGELDAIHATLRTSMQRDIAAGRTPELDGIPGAVLRAAARHGLSCPTIARLTLRIAQRAGIEPPAAAREQAPA
;
A
#
# COMPACT_ATOMS: atom_id res chain seq x y z
N MET A 1 -30.08 -23.35 -77.72
CA MET A 1 -31.24 -22.51 -78.10
C MET A 1 -31.33 -21.44 -77.02
N GLY A 2 -30.77 -20.25 -77.23
CA GLY A 2 -31.42 -19.11 -77.93
C GLY A 2 -32.21 -18.33 -76.87
N GLY A 3 -31.72 -17.21 -76.34
CA GLY A 3 -31.67 -15.88 -76.98
C GLY A 3 -32.92 -15.10 -76.51
N ASP A 4 -32.81 -14.16 -75.57
CA ASP A 4 -32.41 -12.74 -75.73
C ASP A 4 -33.61 -11.79 -75.97
N GLN A 5 -33.43 -10.54 -75.53
CA GLN A 5 -34.17 -9.29 -75.71
C GLN A 5 -35.04 -8.88 -74.50
N GLY A 6 -34.76 -7.81 -73.75
CA GLY A 6 -34.36 -6.44 -74.15
C GLY A 6 -35.63 -5.58 -74.23
N ARG A 7 -35.77 -4.32 -73.81
CA ARG A 7 -34.93 -3.18 -73.42
C ARG A 7 -35.85 -2.18 -72.67
N GLY A 8 -35.30 -1.19 -71.95
CA GLY A 8 -36.05 0.03 -71.66
C GLY A 8 -35.44 0.92 -70.56
N VAL A 9 -34.59 1.86 -70.96
CA VAL A 9 -33.94 2.89 -70.12
C VAL A 9 -34.86 4.11 -69.97
N GLY A 10 -34.94 4.70 -68.78
CA GLY A 10 -35.52 6.02 -68.55
C GLY A 10 -34.96 6.69 -67.30
N ARG A 11 -34.15 7.74 -67.49
CA ARG A 11 -33.46 8.54 -66.46
C ARG A 11 -34.45 9.40 -65.66
N GLY A 12 -34.18 9.57 -64.36
CA GLY A 12 -34.85 10.55 -63.50
C GLY A 12 -34.00 10.88 -62.28
N ASP A 13 -33.18 11.92 -62.40
CA ASP A 13 -32.33 12.51 -61.37
C ASP A 13 -33.19 13.19 -60.28
N ARG A 14 -33.09 12.75 -59.02
CA ARG A 14 -33.54 13.51 -57.84
C ARG A 14 -32.64 13.23 -56.64
N ARG A 15 -31.71 14.17 -56.43
CA ARG A 15 -31.02 14.46 -55.17
C ARG A 15 -32.02 14.72 -54.03
N ARG A 16 -31.77 14.15 -52.86
CA ARG A 16 -32.22 14.48 -51.47
C ARG A 16 -31.74 13.30 -50.61
N GLY A 17 -30.96 13.40 -49.55
CA GLY A 17 -30.43 14.48 -48.74
C GLY A 17 -30.03 13.80 -47.43
N ASP A 18 -28.73 13.70 -47.14
CA ASP A 18 -28.22 13.08 -45.92
C ASP A 18 -28.51 13.99 -44.72
N ASP A 19 -29.43 13.58 -43.85
CA ASP A 19 -29.67 14.22 -42.55
C ASP A 19 -28.60 13.75 -41.55
N HIS A 20 -27.48 14.45 -41.50
CA HIS A 20 -26.55 14.41 -40.37
C HIS A 20 -27.00 15.41 -39.28
N PRO A 21 -27.13 14.99 -38.00
CA PRO A 21 -27.41 15.91 -36.92
C PRO A 21 -26.18 16.82 -36.65
N PRO A 22 -26.39 18.10 -36.27
CA PRO A 22 -25.30 19.05 -36.08
C PRO A 22 -24.44 18.71 -34.84
N PRO A 23 -23.14 19.05 -34.84
CA PRO A 23 -22.26 18.79 -33.71
C PRO A 23 -22.65 19.65 -32.49
N ARG A 24 -22.76 19.00 -31.33
CA ARG A 24 -23.01 19.66 -30.04
C ARG A 24 -21.88 20.63 -29.72
N ARG A 25 -22.22 21.90 -29.51
CA ARG A 25 -21.30 22.95 -29.04
C ARG A 25 -20.70 22.55 -27.69
N ARG A 26 -19.38 22.43 -27.63
CA ARG A 26 -18.66 22.29 -26.35
C ARG A 26 -18.81 23.58 -25.55
N SER A 27 -19.38 23.48 -24.35
CA SER A 27 -19.44 24.55 -23.37
C SER A 27 -18.02 24.92 -22.93
N ARG A 28 -17.70 26.22 -22.95
CA ARG A 28 -16.44 26.76 -22.42
C ARG A 28 -16.39 26.56 -20.90
N PRO A 29 -15.24 26.19 -20.31
CA PRO A 29 -15.09 26.19 -18.86
C PRO A 29 -15.12 27.62 -18.31
N PRO A 30 -15.61 27.83 -17.07
CA PRO A 30 -15.60 29.14 -16.43
C PRO A 30 -14.15 29.59 -16.11
N PRO A 31 -13.88 30.91 -16.06
CA PRO A 31 -12.55 31.42 -15.75
C PRO A 31 -12.18 31.14 -14.28
N LEU A 32 -10.91 30.74 -14.08
CA LEU A 32 -10.31 30.56 -12.76
C LEU A 32 -10.25 31.90 -12.01
N VAL A 33 -10.95 31.98 -10.89
CA VAL A 33 -10.86 33.09 -9.93
C VAL A 33 -9.51 32.99 -9.22
N ARG A 34 -8.63 33.95 -9.44
CA ARG A 34 -7.36 34.08 -8.70
C ARG A 34 -7.63 34.62 -7.29
N PRO A 35 -7.05 34.04 -6.23
CA PRO A 35 -7.11 34.64 -4.90
C PRO A 35 -6.31 35.96 -4.84
N PRO A 36 -6.70 36.92 -4.00
CA PRO A 36 -6.02 38.21 -3.89
C PRO A 36 -4.61 38.05 -3.31
N ALA A 37 -3.68 38.82 -3.89
CA ALA A 37 -2.29 38.88 -3.49
C ALA A 37 -2.14 39.40 -2.05
N SER A 38 -1.47 38.62 -1.20
CA SER A 38 -1.05 39.06 0.13
C SER A 38 0.09 40.06 -0.01
N GLY A 39 -0.11 41.28 0.48
CA GLY A 39 0.88 42.36 0.47
C GLY A 39 2.10 42.08 1.36
N PRO A 40 3.19 42.85 1.21
CA PRO A 40 4.47 42.58 1.85
C PRO A 40 4.45 43.00 3.33
N VAL A 41 4.67 42.04 4.24
CA VAL A 41 4.94 42.34 5.65
C VAL A 41 6.42 42.72 5.80
N ARG A 42 6.67 43.98 6.16
CA ARG A 42 8.00 44.49 6.49
C ARG A 42 8.43 44.08 7.91
N ARG A 43 9.63 43.47 7.94
CA ARG A 43 10.65 43.35 9.00
C ARG A 43 10.39 44.02 10.36
N ARG A 44 10.74 43.29 11.43
CA ARG A 44 11.52 43.85 12.55
C ARG A 44 12.55 42.84 13.05
N ALA A 45 13.82 43.22 12.90
CA ALA A 45 14.95 42.64 13.59
C ALA A 45 14.98 43.18 15.02
N ALA A 46 15.21 42.30 16.01
CA ALA A 46 15.54 42.68 17.37
C ALA A 46 16.96 42.20 17.68
N ARG A 47 17.66 43.05 18.43
CA ARG A 47 19.11 43.10 18.60
C ARG A 47 19.61 42.03 19.56
N ARG A 48 20.88 41.67 19.35
CA ARG A 48 21.76 41.04 20.32
C ARG A 48 22.07 42.01 21.45
N GLU A 49 22.05 41.54 22.68
CA GLU A 49 22.89 42.05 23.75
C GLU A 49 23.56 40.87 24.44
N GLY A 50 24.88 40.99 24.63
CA GLY A 50 25.72 40.03 25.31
C GLY A 50 25.86 40.35 26.79
N GLY A 51 26.29 39.35 27.55
CA GLY A 51 26.76 39.48 28.92
C GLY A 51 27.50 38.21 29.30
N GLY A 52 28.83 38.28 29.34
CA GLY A 52 29.70 37.20 29.80
C GLY A 52 29.87 37.20 31.31
N GLY A 53 30.19 36.02 31.86
CA GLY A 53 30.67 35.84 33.23
C GLY A 53 30.92 34.34 33.52
N PRO A 54 32.01 33.93 34.20
CA PRO A 54 32.66 32.64 33.97
C PRO A 54 32.41 31.55 35.02
N GLY A 55 32.61 30.30 34.61
CA GLY A 55 33.34 29.26 35.36
C GLY A 55 32.60 28.50 36.46
N ARG A 56 32.11 27.28 36.14
CA ARG A 56 32.04 26.15 37.09
C ARG A 56 32.30 24.83 36.34
N ASP A 57 33.16 23.99 36.93
CA ASP A 57 33.59 22.68 36.44
C ASP A 57 32.44 21.67 36.22
N PRO A 58 32.61 20.70 35.30
CA PRO A 58 31.57 19.75 34.94
C PRO A 58 31.56 18.50 35.85
N GLN A 59 30.40 18.21 36.46
CA GLN A 59 30.10 16.92 37.09
C GLN A 59 29.85 15.80 36.05
N PRO A 60 30.14 14.53 36.37
CA PRO A 60 30.01 13.42 35.43
C PRO A 60 28.56 12.94 35.25
N GLY A 61 28.15 12.78 33.99
CA GLY A 61 27.39 11.60 33.54
C GLY A 61 25.87 11.58 33.69
N ARG A 62 25.14 12.58 33.15
CA ARG A 62 23.77 12.32 32.66
C ARG A 62 23.85 11.75 31.24
N PRO A 63 22.99 10.79 30.84
CA PRO A 63 22.98 10.30 29.46
C PRO A 63 22.76 11.49 28.51
N ARG A 64 23.70 11.69 27.59
CA ARG A 64 23.65 12.75 26.59
C ARG A 64 22.41 12.51 25.73
N ARG A 65 21.51 13.52 25.67
CA ARG A 65 20.56 13.64 24.56
C ARG A 65 21.36 13.58 23.25
N PRO A 66 20.95 12.78 22.25
CA PRO A 66 21.63 12.78 20.98
C PRO A 66 21.60 14.20 20.38
N ALA A 67 22.76 14.64 19.90
CA ALA A 67 22.91 15.89 19.20
C ALA A 67 22.01 15.91 17.95
N ALA A 68 21.44 17.07 17.64
CA ALA A 68 20.71 17.27 16.40
C ALA A 68 21.60 16.95 15.18
N GLY A 69 21.18 15.99 14.35
CA GLY A 69 21.67 15.85 12.98
C GLY A 69 21.99 14.44 12.45
N VAL A 70 21.97 13.38 13.27
CA VAL A 70 22.14 12.01 12.75
C VAL A 70 20.78 11.31 12.79
N THR A 71 20.15 11.15 11.62
CA THR A 71 18.96 10.33 11.46
C THR A 71 19.31 8.88 11.77
N ALA A 72 18.44 8.18 12.52
CA ALA A 72 18.70 6.81 12.91
C ALA A 72 18.72 5.88 11.67
N PRO A 73 19.65 4.91 11.56
CA PRO A 73 19.73 4.02 10.41
C PRO A 73 18.44 3.23 10.19
N ILE A 74 17.97 3.17 8.95
CA ILE A 74 16.79 2.41 8.53
C ILE A 74 17.24 1.17 7.77
N ALA A 75 16.74 0.01 8.15
CA ALA A 75 16.87 -1.22 7.38
C ALA A 75 15.54 -1.55 6.69
N VAL A 76 15.57 -1.99 5.44
CA VAL A 76 14.39 -2.44 4.70
C VAL A 76 14.54 -3.90 4.33
N LEU A 77 13.74 -4.77 4.95
CA LEU A 77 13.72 -6.19 4.66
C LEU A 77 12.76 -6.50 3.52
N GLY A 78 13.30 -7.02 2.41
CA GLY A 78 12.55 -7.47 1.25
C GLY A 78 12.32 -6.36 0.22
N PRO A 79 13.24 -6.16 -0.75
CA PRO A 79 13.08 -5.19 -1.83
C PRO A 79 12.13 -5.70 -2.94
N GLY A 80 10.90 -6.06 -2.54
CA GLY A 80 9.79 -6.26 -3.46
C GLY A 80 9.29 -4.92 -4.03
N ALA A 81 8.07 -4.90 -4.59
CA ALA A 81 7.49 -3.66 -5.11
C ALA A 81 7.43 -2.55 -4.04
N VAL A 82 6.89 -2.86 -2.86
CA VAL A 82 6.76 -1.93 -1.72
C VAL A 82 8.13 -1.62 -1.11
N GLY A 83 8.88 -2.63 -0.67
CA GLY A 83 10.16 -2.42 0.01
C GLY A 83 11.20 -1.75 -0.89
N GLY A 84 11.24 -2.12 -2.17
CA GLY A 84 12.13 -1.49 -3.16
C GLY A 84 11.78 -0.02 -3.39
N PHE A 85 10.49 0.30 -3.53
CA PHE A 85 10.03 1.69 -3.65
C PHE A 85 10.44 2.53 -2.44
N VAL A 86 10.13 2.05 -1.23
CA VAL A 86 10.43 2.78 0.02
C VAL A 86 11.93 2.94 0.23
N ALA A 87 12.72 1.87 0.02
CA ALA A 87 14.18 1.93 0.14
C ALA A 87 14.80 2.91 -0.87
N ALA A 88 14.35 2.89 -2.12
CA ALA A 88 14.86 3.78 -3.16
C ALA A 88 14.51 5.24 -2.88
N ALA A 89 13.28 5.54 -2.46
CA ALA A 89 12.85 6.88 -2.08
C ALA A 89 13.63 7.42 -0.87
N LEU A 90 13.80 6.60 0.17
CA LEU A 90 14.64 6.94 1.34
C LEU A 90 16.08 7.22 0.92
N ALA A 91 16.69 6.36 0.10
CA ALA A 91 18.05 6.54 -0.38
C ALA A 91 18.21 7.81 -1.22
N ARG A 92 17.25 8.11 -2.11
CA ARG A 92 17.23 9.33 -2.91
C ARG A 92 17.17 10.59 -2.04
N SER A 93 16.49 10.54 -0.90
CA SER A 93 16.42 11.66 0.07
C SER A 93 17.71 11.87 0.88
N GLY A 94 18.66 10.94 0.81
CA GLY A 94 19.88 10.94 1.62
C GLY A 94 19.71 10.30 3.00
N ALA A 95 18.57 9.66 3.29
CA ALA A 95 18.39 8.92 4.53
C ALA A 95 19.34 7.71 4.59
N PRO A 96 19.89 7.37 5.78
CA PRO A 96 20.80 6.24 5.96
C PRO A 96 20.01 4.92 5.91
N VAL A 97 19.75 4.42 4.69
CA VAL A 97 18.97 3.21 4.46
C VAL A 97 19.84 2.04 3.97
N THR A 98 19.63 0.85 4.52
CA THR A 98 20.24 -0.40 4.06
C THR A 98 19.15 -1.39 3.65
N VAL A 99 19.30 -2.02 2.50
CA VAL A 99 18.37 -3.05 2.00
C VAL A 99 18.84 -4.44 2.40
N ILE A 100 17.95 -5.23 2.97
CA ILE A 100 18.20 -6.65 3.27
C ILE A 100 17.51 -7.49 2.20
N ALA A 101 18.28 -8.26 1.45
CA ALA A 101 17.79 -9.06 0.34
C ALA A 101 18.48 -10.43 0.25
N ARG A 102 18.10 -11.24 -0.73
CA ARG A 102 18.90 -12.43 -1.07
C ARG A 102 20.22 -11.98 -1.72
N GLU A 103 21.28 -12.77 -1.57
CA GLU A 103 22.62 -12.48 -2.11
C GLU A 103 22.58 -11.94 -3.55
N SER A 104 21.93 -12.67 -4.48
CA SER A 104 21.81 -12.26 -5.87
C SER A 104 21.11 -10.92 -6.08
N THR A 105 20.12 -10.61 -5.24
CA THR A 105 19.38 -9.34 -5.28
C THR A 105 20.18 -8.20 -4.66
N ALA A 106 20.88 -8.45 -3.55
CA ALA A 106 21.76 -7.47 -2.92
C ALA A 106 22.89 -7.05 -3.88
N GLN A 107 23.54 -8.02 -4.51
CA GLN A 107 24.55 -7.78 -5.53
C GLN A 107 24.02 -7.01 -6.74
N LEU A 108 22.80 -7.31 -7.19
CA LEU A 108 22.15 -6.57 -8.29
C LEU A 108 21.91 -5.11 -7.90
N ILE A 109 21.36 -4.86 -6.70
CA ILE A 109 21.11 -3.49 -6.21
C ILE A 109 22.44 -2.73 -6.06
N ALA A 110 23.50 -3.39 -5.58
CA ALA A 110 24.81 -2.75 -5.48
C ALA A 110 25.38 -2.34 -6.85
N ARG A 111 25.16 -3.14 -7.91
CA ARG A 111 25.65 -2.86 -9.26
C ARG A 111 24.79 -1.87 -10.04
N GLU A 112 23.47 -2.07 -10.01
CA GLU A 112 22.52 -1.40 -10.90
C GLU A 112 21.62 -0.38 -10.17
N GLY A 113 21.56 -0.46 -8.84
CA GLY A 113 20.62 0.31 -8.04
C GLY A 113 19.20 -0.24 -8.08
N ILE A 114 18.25 0.59 -7.66
CA ILE A 114 16.82 0.38 -7.78
C ILE A 114 16.28 1.48 -8.70
N GLU A 115 15.87 1.09 -9.90
CA GLU A 115 15.13 1.95 -10.83
C GLU A 115 13.67 2.02 -10.36
N VAL A 116 13.17 3.24 -10.20
CA VAL A 116 11.79 3.53 -9.85
C VAL A 116 11.17 4.37 -10.96
N ARG A 117 10.05 3.90 -11.49
CA ARG A 117 9.13 4.71 -12.29
C ARG A 117 7.93 5.06 -11.43
N SER A 118 7.64 6.35 -11.26
CA SER A 118 6.64 6.79 -10.30
C SER A 118 5.81 7.93 -10.84
N VAL A 119 4.49 7.73 -10.87
CA VAL A 119 3.54 8.79 -11.24
C VAL A 119 3.57 9.98 -10.27
N GLY A 120 4.01 9.76 -9.02
CA GLY A 120 4.06 10.80 -7.98
C GLY A 120 5.44 11.39 -7.72
N LEU A 121 6.50 10.58 -7.85
CA LEU A 121 7.88 10.99 -7.50
C LEU A 121 8.78 11.24 -8.72
N GLY A 122 8.25 11.05 -9.93
CA GLY A 122 9.03 10.98 -11.16
C GLY A 122 9.89 9.72 -11.25
N ASP A 123 10.61 9.60 -12.35
CA ASP A 123 11.50 8.47 -12.61
C ASP A 123 12.89 8.74 -12.05
N PHE A 124 13.48 7.77 -11.36
CA PHE A 124 14.80 7.89 -10.76
C PHE A 124 15.45 6.52 -10.50
N THR A 125 16.76 6.53 -10.29
CA THR A 125 17.51 5.36 -9.80
C THR A 125 18.23 5.74 -8.51
N ALA A 126 18.16 4.87 -7.50
CA ALA A 126 18.86 5.04 -6.24
C ALA A 126 19.77 3.84 -5.95
N HIS A 127 20.89 4.07 -5.26
CA HIS A 127 21.88 3.04 -4.94
C HIS A 127 22.03 2.88 -3.41
N PRO A 128 21.00 2.38 -2.70
CA PRO A 128 21.17 2.07 -1.28
C PRO A 128 22.19 0.94 -1.10
N PRO A 129 22.99 0.94 -0.01
CA PRO A 129 23.66 -0.25 0.46
C PRO A 129 22.69 -1.43 0.52
N ALA A 130 23.11 -2.58 0.01
CA ALA A 130 22.31 -3.79 0.04
C ALA A 130 23.14 -4.96 0.54
N VAL A 131 22.60 -5.71 1.50
CA VAL A 131 23.30 -6.78 2.20
C VAL A 131 22.44 -8.06 2.22
N PRO A 132 23.07 -9.25 2.22
CA PRO A 132 22.35 -10.51 2.38
C PRO A 132 21.82 -10.72 3.80
N GLU A 133 22.48 -10.12 4.79
CA GLU A 133 22.19 -10.23 6.21
C GLU A 133 22.49 -8.89 6.89
N LEU A 134 21.65 -8.48 7.84
CA LEU A 134 21.86 -7.32 8.68
C LEU A 134 22.43 -7.73 10.04
N SER A 135 23.71 -7.40 10.26
CA SER A 135 24.42 -7.65 11.52
C SER A 135 24.56 -6.39 12.38
N GLU A 136 24.63 -5.23 11.75
CA GLU A 136 24.76 -3.94 12.45
C GLU A 136 23.40 -3.46 12.99
N PRO A 137 23.35 -2.87 14.20
CA PRO A 137 22.12 -2.32 14.77
C PRO A 137 21.44 -1.29 13.85
N ALA A 138 20.11 -1.38 13.73
CA ALA A 138 19.30 -0.41 13.02
C ALA A 138 18.38 0.33 14.00
N GLY A 139 18.18 1.64 13.76
CA GLY A 139 17.16 2.40 14.50
C GLY A 139 15.75 1.96 14.13
N THR A 140 15.53 1.57 12.87
CA THR A 140 14.24 1.07 12.40
C THR A 140 14.43 -0.06 11.39
N LEU A 141 13.64 -1.12 11.53
CA LEU A 141 13.46 -2.16 10.52
C LEU A 141 12.07 -2.04 9.89
N LEU A 142 12.03 -1.70 8.61
CA LEU A 142 10.83 -1.78 7.78
C LEU A 142 10.74 -3.18 7.16
N VAL A 143 9.68 -3.93 7.46
CA VAL A 143 9.49 -5.30 6.95
C VAL A 143 8.49 -5.27 5.79
N ALA A 144 8.95 -5.56 4.57
CA ALA A 144 8.15 -5.45 3.34
C ALA A 144 8.17 -6.73 2.49
N THR A 145 8.33 -7.89 3.13
CA THR A 145 8.18 -9.20 2.49
C THR A 145 6.71 -9.50 2.18
N LYS A 146 6.43 -10.48 1.32
CA LYS A 146 5.10 -11.14 1.31
C LYS A 146 4.97 -12.03 2.54
N ALA A 147 3.74 -12.36 2.94
CA ALA A 147 3.48 -13.18 4.14
C ALA A 147 4.28 -14.50 4.13
N GLY A 148 4.23 -15.26 3.04
CA GLY A 148 4.97 -16.53 2.90
C GLY A 148 6.50 -16.40 2.83
N GLY A 149 7.05 -15.18 2.78
CA GLY A 149 8.49 -14.93 2.81
C GLY A 149 8.99 -14.31 4.11
N LEU A 150 8.12 -14.11 5.10
CA LEU A 150 8.45 -13.39 6.34
C LEU A 150 9.51 -14.13 7.15
N ASP A 151 9.28 -15.40 7.51
CA ASP A 151 10.19 -16.16 8.38
C ASP A 151 11.61 -16.26 7.80
N ALA A 152 11.73 -16.70 6.55
CA ALA A 152 13.01 -16.74 5.86
C ALA A 152 13.65 -15.33 5.76
N GLY A 153 12.84 -14.28 5.61
CA GLY A 153 13.32 -12.90 5.64
C GLY A 153 13.92 -12.53 7.00
N LEU A 154 13.25 -12.89 8.10
CA LEU A 154 13.66 -12.57 9.46
C LEU A 154 14.95 -13.30 9.88
N GLU A 155 15.23 -14.48 9.33
CA GLU A 155 16.51 -15.18 9.55
C GLU A 155 17.73 -14.35 9.11
N ARG A 156 17.54 -13.39 8.19
CA ARG A 156 18.59 -12.47 7.70
C ARG A 156 18.76 -11.25 8.60
N VAL A 157 18.01 -11.14 9.69
CA VAL A 157 18.09 -10.03 10.65
C VAL A 157 18.75 -10.57 11.93
N ARG A 158 20.07 -10.41 12.02
CA ARG A 158 20.87 -10.74 13.21
C ARG A 158 20.95 -9.58 14.20
N ALA A 159 20.81 -8.37 13.68
CA ALA A 159 20.75 -7.15 14.46
C ALA A 159 19.52 -7.09 15.38
N ASP A 160 19.59 -6.21 16.39
CA ASP A 160 18.49 -5.90 17.29
C ASP A 160 17.93 -4.50 16.97
N PRO A 161 16.92 -4.38 16.09
CA PRO A 161 16.37 -3.09 15.72
C PRO A 161 15.62 -2.44 16.90
N ALA A 162 15.76 -1.13 17.07
CA ALA A 162 15.07 -0.40 18.13
C ALA A 162 13.55 -0.27 17.88
N LEU A 163 13.14 -0.23 16.61
CA LEU A 163 11.76 -0.17 16.15
C LEU A 163 11.57 -1.09 14.94
N VAL A 164 10.47 -1.82 14.90
CA VAL A 164 10.10 -2.70 13.78
C VAL A 164 8.71 -2.30 13.29
N VAL A 165 8.60 -2.00 12.00
CA VAL A 165 7.33 -1.61 11.37
C VAL A 165 7.11 -2.47 10.13
N PRO A 166 6.11 -3.36 10.13
CA PRO A 166 5.71 -4.08 8.94
C PRO A 166 4.95 -3.19 7.96
N LEU A 167 5.12 -3.46 6.67
CA LEU A 167 4.35 -2.87 5.58
C LEU A 167 3.65 -3.98 4.75
N LEU A 168 3.53 -5.18 5.32
CA LEU A 168 2.87 -6.33 4.71
C LEU A 168 1.37 -6.10 4.59
N ASN A 169 0.71 -6.91 3.76
CA ASN A 169 -0.74 -7.07 3.83
C ASN A 169 -1.10 -8.11 4.90
N GLY A 170 -2.31 -8.02 5.46
CA GLY A 170 -2.80 -8.94 6.49
C GLY A 170 -2.53 -8.47 7.92
N LEU A 171 -2.60 -9.41 8.88
CA LEU A 171 -2.45 -9.14 10.33
C LEU A 171 -1.48 -10.08 11.03
N ASP A 172 -1.40 -11.34 10.61
CA ASP A 172 -0.70 -12.38 11.37
C ASP A 172 0.80 -12.14 11.52
N HIS A 173 1.37 -11.34 10.61
CA HIS A 173 2.75 -10.89 10.71
C HIS A 173 3.02 -10.10 12.01
N MET A 174 2.03 -9.40 12.58
CA MET A 174 2.18 -8.67 13.83
C MET A 174 2.49 -9.59 15.00
N VAL A 175 1.77 -10.71 15.11
CA VAL A 175 2.01 -11.73 16.15
C VAL A 175 3.43 -12.26 16.01
N ARG A 176 3.80 -12.66 14.79
CA ARG A 176 5.12 -13.23 14.50
C ARG A 176 6.27 -12.26 14.80
N LEU A 177 6.10 -10.98 14.44
CA LEU A 177 7.10 -9.96 14.70
C LEU A 177 7.22 -9.64 16.19
N ARG A 178 6.10 -9.63 16.94
CA ARG A 178 6.10 -9.38 18.40
C ARG A 178 6.76 -10.51 19.18
N GLU A 179 6.60 -11.76 18.74
CA GLU A 179 7.35 -12.89 19.29
C GLU A 179 8.86 -12.70 19.09
N ARG A 180 9.27 -12.24 17.90
CA ARG A 180 10.70 -12.09 17.56
C ARG A 180 11.34 -10.84 18.18
N PHE A 181 10.59 -9.75 18.29
CA PHE A 181 11.04 -8.43 18.75
C PHE A 181 10.09 -7.84 19.81
N PRO A 182 10.02 -8.45 21.00
CA PRO A 182 9.07 -8.05 22.05
C PRO A 182 9.28 -6.59 22.46
N GLY A 183 8.19 -5.83 22.53
CA GLY A 183 8.19 -4.42 22.94
C GLY A 183 8.76 -3.44 21.90
N ARG A 184 8.99 -3.86 20.65
CA ARG A 184 9.61 -3.02 19.60
C ARG A 184 8.82 -2.93 18.30
N VAL A 185 7.67 -3.60 18.22
CA VAL A 185 6.86 -3.68 17.00
C VAL A 185 5.72 -2.68 17.09
N ALA A 186 5.60 -1.84 16.05
CA ALA A 186 4.49 -0.91 15.87
C ALA A 186 3.75 -1.25 14.56
N ALA A 187 2.46 -0.91 14.50
CA ALA A 187 1.65 -1.12 13.31
C ALA A 187 2.07 -0.18 12.16
N GLY A 188 2.11 -0.73 10.95
CA GLY A 188 2.36 0.01 9.73
C GLY A 188 1.42 -0.42 8.59
N ALA A 189 0.84 0.55 7.90
CA ALA A 189 -0.03 0.31 6.76
C ALA A 189 0.33 1.25 5.61
N ILE A 190 0.91 0.70 4.54
CA ILE A 190 1.15 1.44 3.30
C ILE A 190 -0.04 1.33 2.34
N ARG A 191 -0.42 2.47 1.75
CA ARG A 191 -1.37 2.62 0.65
C ARG A 191 -0.59 3.02 -0.59
N ILE A 192 -0.38 2.07 -1.49
CA ILE A 192 0.37 2.23 -2.74
C ILE A 192 -0.05 1.13 -3.72
N GLU A 193 -0.06 1.44 -5.00
CA GLU A 193 -0.03 0.46 -6.08
C GLU A 193 1.36 0.47 -6.72
N ALA A 194 2.15 -0.55 -6.39
CA ALA A 194 3.46 -0.75 -6.97
C ALA A 194 3.58 -2.17 -7.52
N ASP A 195 4.31 -2.32 -8.62
CA ASP A 195 4.72 -3.60 -9.19
C ASP A 195 6.25 -3.67 -9.30
N ARG A 196 6.76 -4.89 -9.42
CA ARG A 196 8.17 -5.19 -9.62
C ARG A 196 8.32 -6.08 -10.85
N PRO A 197 8.32 -5.51 -12.07
CA PRO A 197 8.42 -6.29 -13.31
C PRO A 197 9.74 -7.07 -13.43
N ALA A 198 10.82 -6.59 -12.79
CA ALA A 198 12.09 -7.28 -12.71
C ALA A 198 12.81 -6.95 -11.38
N PRO A 199 13.78 -7.77 -10.93
CA PRO A 199 14.67 -7.38 -9.82
C PRO A 199 15.25 -5.99 -10.04
N GLY A 200 15.23 -5.14 -9.00
CA GLY A 200 15.71 -3.76 -9.08
C GLY A 200 14.84 -2.78 -9.87
N ARG A 201 13.73 -3.21 -10.49
CA ARG A 201 12.81 -2.33 -11.24
C ARG A 201 11.46 -2.25 -10.58
N ILE A 202 11.05 -1.04 -10.20
CA ILE A 202 9.82 -0.76 -9.47
C ILE A 202 8.96 0.20 -10.29
N VAL A 203 7.66 -0.09 -10.38
CA VAL A 203 6.70 0.75 -11.08
C VAL A 203 5.57 1.11 -10.10
N HIS A 204 5.51 2.37 -9.69
CA HIS A 204 4.46 2.95 -8.85
C HIS A 204 3.42 3.66 -9.72
N THR A 205 2.18 3.17 -9.71
CA THR A 205 1.11 3.59 -10.62
C THR A 205 -0.02 4.36 -9.95
N SER A 206 -0.18 4.24 -8.63
CA SER A 206 -1.27 4.91 -7.91
C SER A 206 -1.05 6.41 -7.80
N PRO A 207 -2.08 7.25 -7.95
CA PRO A 207 -1.99 8.68 -7.64
C PRO A 207 -1.94 8.95 -6.13
N PHE A 208 -2.14 7.92 -5.30
CA PHE A 208 -2.05 7.96 -3.85
C PHE A 208 -0.77 7.25 -3.38
N LEU A 209 -0.18 7.79 -2.32
CA LEU A 209 0.94 7.21 -1.59
C LEU A 209 0.84 7.67 -0.15
N ARG A 210 0.77 6.74 0.80
CA ARG A 210 0.80 7.08 2.23
C ARG A 210 1.22 5.89 3.09
N ILE A 211 1.95 6.15 4.17
CA ILE A 211 2.19 5.19 5.24
C ILE A 211 1.51 5.68 6.51
N ASP A 212 0.56 4.91 7.02
CA ASP A 212 -0.04 5.13 8.33
C ASP A 212 0.70 4.27 9.37
N LEU A 213 1.06 4.87 10.50
CA LEU A 213 1.81 4.25 11.58
C LEU A 213 1.01 4.36 12.88
N ALA A 214 1.10 3.37 13.77
CA ALA A 214 0.50 3.47 15.10
C ALA A 214 1.20 2.55 16.10
N SER A 215 1.13 2.92 17.37
CA SER A 215 1.50 2.07 18.50
C SER A 215 0.71 2.50 19.71
N GLU A 216 0.10 1.55 20.41
CA GLU A 216 -0.51 1.77 21.73
C GLU A 216 0.56 1.88 22.83
N ASP A 217 1.76 1.36 22.59
CA ASP A 217 2.91 1.57 23.46
C ASP A 217 3.48 2.98 23.26
N ALA A 218 3.29 3.83 24.27
CA ALA A 218 3.78 5.20 24.31
C ALA A 218 5.32 5.29 24.22
N ALA A 219 6.05 4.23 24.58
CA ALA A 219 7.52 4.19 24.48
C ALA A 219 7.99 4.18 23.02
N LEU A 220 7.19 3.67 22.08
CA LEU A 220 7.52 3.62 20.64
C LEU A 220 7.18 4.92 19.90
N ARG A 221 6.36 5.80 20.50
CA ARG A 221 5.87 7.03 19.87
C ARG A 221 6.99 7.94 19.33
N PRO A 222 8.08 8.23 20.07
CA PRO A 222 9.15 9.07 19.54
C PRO A 222 9.86 8.45 18.32
N GLY A 223 10.01 7.12 18.30
CA GLY A 223 10.58 6.40 17.17
C GLY A 223 9.68 6.46 15.93
N LEU A 224 8.36 6.31 16.13
CA LEU A 224 7.37 6.45 15.06
C LEU A 224 7.32 7.86 14.47
N GLU A 225 7.40 8.89 15.31
CA GLU A 225 7.41 10.29 14.86
C GLU A 225 8.68 10.59 14.05
N ALA A 226 9.86 10.16 14.53
CA ALA A 226 11.11 10.31 13.79
C ALA A 226 11.11 9.55 12.44
N LEU A 227 10.51 8.35 12.42
CA LEU A 227 10.32 7.59 11.17
C LEU A 227 9.38 8.33 10.21
N ALA A 228 8.26 8.86 10.71
CA ALA A 228 7.30 9.60 9.89
C ALA A 228 7.94 10.86 9.29
N GLU A 229 8.73 11.61 10.07
CA GLU A 229 9.50 12.76 9.57
C GLU A 229 10.47 12.36 8.45
N THR A 230 11.19 11.24 8.64
CA THR A 230 12.14 10.74 7.64
C THR A 230 11.43 10.29 6.36
N LEU A 231 10.28 9.62 6.47
CA LEU A 231 9.46 9.22 5.33
C LEU A 231 8.91 10.45 4.58
N VAL A 232 8.42 11.46 5.30
CA VAL A 232 7.90 12.71 4.70
C VAL A 232 9.02 13.47 3.99
N ALA A 233 10.23 13.53 4.57
CA ALA A 233 11.41 14.10 3.92
C ALA A 233 11.80 13.33 2.64
N ALA A 234 11.48 12.04 2.56
CA ALA A 234 11.63 11.21 1.36
C ALA A 234 10.42 11.29 0.39
N GLU A 235 9.54 12.27 0.57
CA GLU A 235 8.33 12.49 -0.22
C GLU A 235 7.31 11.33 -0.14
N ILE A 236 7.39 10.52 0.92
CA ILE A 236 6.38 9.52 1.27
C ILE A 236 5.52 10.10 2.40
N PRO A 237 4.27 10.54 2.13
CA PRO A 237 3.40 11.03 3.19
C PRO A 237 3.24 9.99 4.29
N ALA A 238 3.54 10.38 5.53
CA ALA A 238 3.42 9.52 6.69
C ALA A 238 2.63 10.19 7.81
N ARG A 239 1.85 9.41 8.57
CA ARG A 239 1.07 9.89 9.72
C ARG A 239 1.15 8.88 10.85
N VAL A 240 1.25 9.38 12.07
CA VAL A 240 1.20 8.58 13.29
C VAL A 240 -0.19 8.74 13.91
N PHE A 241 -0.85 7.60 14.16
CA PHE A 241 -2.16 7.47 14.79
C PHE A 241 -2.01 6.81 16.15
N ASP A 242 -3.10 6.85 16.94
CA ASP A 242 -3.11 6.31 18.30
C ASP A 242 -3.54 4.83 18.34
N SER A 243 -4.44 4.41 17.44
CA SER A 243 -4.98 3.04 17.40
C SER A 243 -4.30 2.19 16.33
N GLU A 244 -3.65 1.12 16.74
CA GLU A 244 -3.10 0.12 15.81
C GLU A 244 -4.20 -0.62 15.06
N ALA A 245 -5.28 -0.97 15.76
CA ALA A 245 -6.42 -1.68 15.17
C ALA A 245 -7.01 -0.87 14.01
N ASP A 246 -7.22 0.44 14.19
CA ASP A 246 -7.75 1.32 13.14
C ASP A 246 -6.82 1.42 11.93
N VAL A 247 -5.49 1.50 12.16
CA VAL A 247 -4.50 1.56 11.08
C VAL A 247 -4.50 0.28 10.25
N LEU A 248 -4.47 -0.88 10.90
CA LEU A 248 -4.39 -2.18 10.23
C LEU A 248 -5.72 -2.55 9.56
N TRP A 249 -6.82 -2.50 10.30
CA TRP A 249 -8.14 -2.89 9.81
C TRP A 249 -8.72 -1.87 8.82
N GLY A 250 -8.44 -0.58 8.97
CA GLY A 250 -8.88 0.45 8.02
C GLY A 250 -8.35 0.23 6.61
N LYS A 251 -7.18 -0.40 6.46
CA LYS A 251 -6.69 -0.88 5.16
C LYS A 251 -7.28 -2.26 4.81
N LEU A 252 -7.28 -3.18 5.76
CA LEU A 252 -7.57 -4.59 5.49
C LEU A 252 -9.02 -4.86 5.09
N VAL A 253 -10.01 -4.23 5.73
CA VAL A 253 -11.44 -4.43 5.39
C VAL A 253 -11.68 -4.18 3.90
N ARG A 254 -11.23 -3.01 3.41
CA ARG A 254 -11.35 -2.63 2.00
C ARG A 254 -10.55 -3.55 1.08
N LEU A 255 -9.29 -3.82 1.44
CA LEU A 255 -8.41 -4.68 0.65
C LEU A 255 -8.99 -6.09 0.51
N ASN A 256 -9.53 -6.65 1.59
CA ASN A 256 -10.11 -7.98 1.64
C ASN A 256 -11.34 -8.08 0.72
N ALA A 257 -12.28 -7.15 0.84
CA ALA A 257 -13.49 -7.13 0.02
C ALA A 257 -13.16 -6.99 -1.48
N LEU A 258 -12.23 -6.09 -1.83
CA LEU A 258 -11.74 -5.95 -3.21
C LEU A 258 -11.09 -7.22 -3.72
N ALA A 259 -10.14 -7.78 -2.95
CA ALA A 259 -9.37 -8.95 -3.37
C ALA A 259 -10.27 -10.19 -3.53
N CYS A 260 -11.19 -10.43 -2.59
CA CYS A 260 -12.12 -11.55 -2.63
C CYS A 260 -13.03 -11.49 -3.85
N THR A 261 -13.71 -10.37 -4.06
CA THR A 261 -14.72 -10.26 -5.12
C THR A 261 -14.08 -10.23 -6.50
N THR A 262 -13.14 -9.31 -6.74
CA THR A 262 -12.53 -9.16 -8.07
C THR A 262 -11.78 -10.43 -8.50
N SER A 263 -11.09 -11.12 -7.59
CA SER A 263 -10.32 -12.32 -7.93
C SER A 263 -11.18 -13.57 -8.11
N ALA A 264 -12.32 -13.68 -7.41
CA ALA A 264 -13.20 -14.84 -7.50
C ALA A 264 -13.93 -14.92 -8.84
N TRP A 265 -14.30 -13.78 -9.42
CA TRP A 265 -14.93 -13.69 -10.74
C TRP A 265 -13.98 -13.31 -11.86
N ASP A 266 -12.76 -12.88 -11.55
CA ASP A 266 -11.77 -12.38 -12.51
C ASP A 266 -12.23 -11.17 -13.34
N VAL A 267 -12.94 -10.26 -12.69
CA VAL A 267 -13.51 -9.06 -13.31
C VAL A 267 -13.02 -7.80 -12.60
N PRO A 268 -12.95 -6.64 -13.28
CA PRO A 268 -12.61 -5.37 -12.62
C PRO A 268 -13.72 -4.94 -11.65
N LEU A 269 -13.42 -3.97 -10.77
CA LEU A 269 -14.37 -3.53 -9.74
C LEU A 269 -15.70 -2.99 -10.29
N GLY A 270 -15.69 -2.36 -11.48
CA GLY A 270 -16.93 -1.91 -12.15
C GLY A 270 -17.92 -3.05 -12.33
N ASP A 271 -17.48 -4.14 -12.96
CA ASP A 271 -18.27 -5.34 -13.20
C ASP A 271 -18.69 -6.08 -11.92
N VAL A 272 -18.00 -5.86 -10.79
CA VAL A 272 -18.46 -6.34 -9.47
C VAL A 272 -19.61 -5.48 -8.96
N ARG A 273 -19.57 -4.16 -9.18
CA ARG A 273 -20.61 -3.23 -8.72
C ARG A 273 -21.88 -3.28 -9.56
N ASP A 274 -21.74 -3.48 -10.86
CA ASP A 274 -22.85 -3.41 -11.83
C ASP A 274 -23.68 -4.71 -11.86
N ASP A 275 -23.13 -5.82 -11.36
CA ASP A 275 -23.83 -7.10 -11.23
C ASP A 275 -24.45 -7.24 -9.83
N PRO A 276 -25.78 -7.44 -9.69
CA PRO A 276 -26.44 -7.48 -8.38
C PRO A 276 -25.92 -8.55 -7.42
N GLU A 277 -25.55 -9.73 -7.92
CA GLU A 277 -25.05 -10.84 -7.09
C GLU A 277 -23.65 -10.51 -6.56
N ARG A 278 -22.78 -9.99 -7.44
CA ARG A 278 -21.40 -9.63 -7.08
C ARG A 278 -21.36 -8.41 -6.17
N ARG A 279 -22.28 -7.46 -6.36
CA ARG A 279 -22.45 -6.31 -5.49
C ARG A 279 -22.87 -6.74 -4.09
N ALA A 280 -23.87 -7.61 -3.98
CA ALA A 280 -24.29 -8.14 -2.68
C ALA A 280 -23.12 -8.83 -1.96
N ALA A 281 -22.34 -9.66 -2.66
CA ALA A 281 -21.17 -10.31 -2.08
C ALA A 281 -20.06 -9.32 -1.66
N LEU A 282 -19.85 -8.22 -2.40
CA LEU A 282 -18.93 -7.16 -2.01
C LEU A 282 -19.36 -6.52 -0.69
N GLU A 283 -20.65 -6.19 -0.58
CA GLU A 283 -21.20 -5.60 0.64
C GLU A 283 -21.12 -6.55 1.83
N ASP A 284 -21.42 -7.83 1.63
CA ASP A 284 -21.33 -8.85 2.67
C ASP A 284 -19.88 -9.07 3.13
N CYS A 285 -18.91 -9.10 2.20
CA CYS A 285 -17.49 -9.11 2.58
C CYS A 285 -17.09 -7.90 3.43
N VAL A 286 -17.64 -6.71 3.15
CA VAL A 286 -17.37 -5.53 3.98
C VAL A 286 -18.01 -5.69 5.35
N ARG A 287 -19.29 -6.08 5.44
CA ARG A 287 -19.99 -6.26 6.72
C ARG A 287 -19.30 -7.31 7.59
N GLU A 288 -18.97 -8.46 7.02
CA GLU A 288 -18.25 -9.54 7.70
C GLU A 288 -16.90 -9.05 8.23
N ALA A 289 -16.08 -8.39 7.40
CA ALA A 289 -14.77 -7.90 7.82
C ALA A 289 -14.85 -6.75 8.84
N VAL A 290 -15.86 -5.87 8.75
CA VAL A 290 -16.08 -4.82 9.75
C VAL A 290 -16.46 -5.42 11.10
N ALA A 291 -17.35 -6.41 11.14
CA ALA A 291 -17.72 -7.07 12.40
C ALA A 291 -16.50 -7.69 13.10
N VAL A 292 -15.58 -8.29 12.33
CA VAL A 292 -14.32 -8.82 12.87
C VAL A 292 -13.39 -7.69 13.32
N ALA A 293 -13.29 -6.60 12.55
CA ALA A 293 -12.49 -5.44 12.91
C ALA A 293 -12.96 -4.79 14.23
N GLU A 294 -14.27 -4.66 14.43
CA GLU A 294 -14.86 -4.15 15.67
C GLU A 294 -14.53 -5.05 16.87
N ALA A 295 -14.61 -6.38 16.69
CA ALA A 295 -14.20 -7.33 17.73
C ALA A 295 -12.70 -7.27 18.06
N GLU A 296 -11.87 -6.83 17.12
CA GLU A 296 -10.43 -6.59 17.29
C GLU A 296 -10.10 -5.16 17.76
N GLY A 297 -11.12 -4.36 18.13
CA GLY A 297 -10.96 -3.04 18.72
C GLY A 297 -10.86 -1.88 17.73
N ALA A 298 -11.09 -2.10 16.43
CA ALA A 298 -11.14 -1.03 15.44
C ALA A 298 -12.52 -0.38 15.38
N SER A 299 -12.58 0.91 15.06
CA SER A 299 -13.82 1.67 14.88
C SER A 299 -14.02 1.99 13.39
N ILE A 300 -14.65 1.07 12.65
CA ILE A 300 -14.84 1.18 11.20
C ILE A 300 -16.32 1.19 10.86
N ARG A 301 -16.74 2.14 10.02
CA ARG A 301 -18.13 2.20 9.54
C ARG A 301 -18.28 1.53 8.18
N VAL A 302 -19.25 0.61 8.08
CA VAL A 302 -19.60 -0.07 6.81
C VAL A 302 -19.88 0.94 5.69
N GLU A 303 -20.68 1.97 5.97
CA GLU A 303 -21.07 2.97 4.95
C GLU A 303 -19.86 3.74 4.42
N THR A 304 -18.88 4.03 5.27
CA THR A 304 -17.64 4.71 4.87
C THR A 304 -16.84 3.84 3.91
N VAL A 305 -16.66 2.55 4.23
CA VAL A 305 -15.91 1.62 3.37
C VAL A 305 -16.63 1.42 2.04
N LEU A 306 -17.95 1.24 2.04
CA LEU A 306 -18.73 1.11 0.81
C LEU A 306 -18.66 2.36 -0.06
N GLY A 307 -18.78 3.56 0.54
CA GLY A 307 -18.63 4.82 -0.17
C GLY A 307 -17.24 4.99 -0.81
N GLU A 308 -16.18 4.56 -0.12
CA GLU A 308 -14.84 4.53 -0.70
C GLU A 308 -14.74 3.57 -1.88
N LEU A 309 -15.29 2.35 -1.74
CA LEU A 309 -15.31 1.35 -2.83
C LEU A 309 -16.09 1.84 -4.05
N ASP A 310 -17.18 2.58 -3.83
CA ASP A 310 -18.00 3.15 -4.90
C ASP A 310 -17.33 4.34 -5.60
N ALA A 311 -16.37 5.02 -4.95
CA ALA A 311 -15.60 6.09 -5.57
C ALA A 311 -14.41 5.58 -6.42
N ILE A 312 -14.03 4.31 -6.27
CA ILE A 312 -12.90 3.73 -7.02
C ILE A 312 -13.25 3.59 -8.51
N HIS A 313 -12.24 3.83 -9.36
CA HIS A 313 -12.37 3.72 -10.81
C HIS A 313 -12.82 2.32 -11.25
N ALA A 314 -13.76 2.26 -12.20
CA ALA A 314 -14.38 1.00 -12.64
C ALA A 314 -13.39 -0.03 -13.19
N THR A 315 -12.26 0.40 -13.78
CA THR A 315 -11.25 -0.50 -14.34
C THR A 315 -10.25 -1.06 -13.32
N LEU A 316 -10.40 -0.74 -12.02
CA LEU A 316 -9.49 -1.25 -10.99
C LEU A 316 -9.42 -2.78 -11.04
N ARG A 317 -8.18 -3.29 -11.08
CA ARG A 317 -7.85 -4.69 -10.81
C ARG A 317 -6.89 -4.79 -9.64
N THR A 318 -7.09 -5.77 -8.77
CA THR A 318 -6.30 -5.93 -7.55
C THR A 318 -4.93 -6.58 -7.82
N SER A 319 -3.99 -6.45 -6.88
CA SER A 319 -2.70 -7.14 -6.93
C SER A 319 -2.87 -8.67 -6.94
N MET A 320 -3.86 -9.18 -6.20
CA MET A 320 -4.19 -10.60 -6.19
C MET A 320 -4.63 -11.12 -7.56
N GLN A 321 -5.48 -10.38 -8.28
CA GLN A 321 -5.84 -10.70 -9.67
C GLN A 321 -4.60 -10.71 -10.58
N ARG A 322 -3.72 -9.71 -10.46
CA ARG A 322 -2.49 -9.64 -11.26
C ARG A 322 -1.55 -10.81 -10.97
N ASP A 323 -1.45 -11.23 -9.71
CA ASP A 323 -0.67 -12.40 -9.33
C ASP A 323 -1.23 -13.67 -9.98
N ILE A 324 -2.55 -13.89 -9.93
CA ILE A 324 -3.20 -15.04 -10.58
C ILE A 324 -2.98 -15.00 -12.10
N ALA A 325 -3.21 -13.85 -12.75
CA ALA A 325 -3.03 -13.70 -14.19
C ALA A 325 -1.58 -13.94 -14.64
N ALA A 326 -0.60 -13.67 -13.78
CA ALA A 326 0.81 -13.92 -14.02
C ALA A 326 1.29 -15.31 -13.55
N GLY A 327 0.38 -16.20 -13.14
CA GLY A 327 0.71 -17.54 -12.63
C GLY A 327 1.48 -17.54 -11.32
N ARG A 328 1.43 -16.45 -10.54
CA ARG A 328 2.06 -16.33 -9.23
C ARG A 328 1.07 -16.73 -8.14
N THR A 329 1.58 -17.24 -7.01
CA THR A 329 0.75 -17.55 -5.84
C THR A 329 0.09 -16.27 -5.29
N PRO A 330 -1.26 -16.19 -5.27
CA PRO A 330 -1.97 -15.09 -4.66
C PRO A 330 -1.85 -15.10 -3.12
N GLU A 331 -1.95 -13.94 -2.48
CA GLU A 331 -1.92 -13.79 -1.01
C GLU A 331 -3.27 -14.19 -0.35
N LEU A 332 -3.81 -15.37 -0.68
CA LEU A 332 -5.06 -15.86 -0.06
C LEU A 332 -4.89 -16.09 1.44
N ASP A 333 -3.78 -16.69 1.86
CA ASP A 333 -3.58 -16.94 3.28
C ASP A 333 -3.34 -15.63 4.06
N GLY A 334 -2.62 -14.67 3.47
CA GLY A 334 -2.27 -13.41 4.12
C GLY A 334 -3.40 -12.37 4.16
N ILE A 335 -4.36 -12.40 3.22
CA ILE A 335 -5.45 -11.41 3.16
C ILE A 335 -6.76 -12.02 3.70
N PRO A 336 -7.54 -12.81 2.95
CA PRO A 336 -8.78 -13.36 3.50
C PRO A 336 -8.54 -14.41 4.59
N GLY A 337 -7.47 -15.21 4.49
CA GLY A 337 -7.12 -16.18 5.52
C GLY A 337 -6.87 -15.53 6.89
N ALA A 338 -6.21 -14.37 6.92
CA ALA A 338 -5.99 -13.60 8.13
C ALA A 338 -7.31 -13.08 8.75
N VAL A 339 -8.24 -12.59 7.92
CA VAL A 339 -9.57 -12.14 8.38
C VAL A 339 -10.37 -13.32 8.95
N LEU A 340 -10.35 -14.47 8.28
CA LEU A 340 -11.06 -15.67 8.73
C LEU A 340 -10.48 -16.20 10.06
N ARG A 341 -9.16 -16.24 10.21
CA ARG A 341 -8.52 -16.59 11.48
C ARG A 341 -8.88 -15.62 12.60
N ALA A 342 -8.93 -14.32 12.31
CA ALA A 342 -9.38 -13.32 13.28
C ALA A 342 -10.84 -13.54 13.68
N ALA A 343 -11.73 -13.80 12.72
CA ALA A 343 -13.13 -14.11 12.99
C ALA A 343 -13.28 -15.32 13.93
N ALA A 344 -12.52 -16.40 13.66
CA ALA A 344 -12.56 -17.61 14.47
C ALA A 344 -12.14 -17.37 15.94
N ARG A 345 -11.15 -16.50 16.20
CA ARG A 345 -10.74 -16.13 17.58
C ARG A 345 -11.87 -15.50 18.39
N HIS A 346 -12.81 -14.83 17.71
CA HIS A 346 -13.97 -14.15 18.31
C HIS A 346 -15.27 -14.94 18.18
N GLY A 347 -15.22 -16.17 17.65
CA GLY A 347 -16.42 -16.98 17.40
C GLY A 347 -17.35 -16.39 16.33
N LEU A 348 -16.83 -15.54 15.45
CA LEU A 348 -17.56 -14.94 14.33
C LEU A 348 -17.42 -15.80 13.06
N SER A 349 -18.47 -15.81 12.24
CA SER A 349 -18.48 -16.49 10.94
C SER A 349 -18.40 -15.49 9.80
N CYS A 350 -17.54 -15.76 8.81
CA CYS A 350 -17.45 -14.98 7.57
C CYS A 350 -17.73 -15.87 6.33
N PRO A 351 -18.98 -16.34 6.14
CA PRO A 351 -19.31 -17.32 5.10
C PRO A 351 -19.07 -16.79 3.68
N THR A 352 -19.27 -15.51 3.42
CA THR A 352 -19.02 -14.91 2.09
C THR A 352 -17.54 -14.85 1.80
N ILE A 353 -16.73 -14.35 2.74
CA ILE A 353 -15.26 -14.33 2.60
C ILE A 353 -14.72 -15.75 2.40
N ALA A 354 -15.19 -16.73 3.18
CA ALA A 354 -14.79 -18.13 3.07
C ALA A 354 -15.12 -18.71 1.69
N ARG A 355 -16.37 -18.56 1.22
CA ARG A 355 -16.83 -19.04 -0.10
C ARG A 355 -16.02 -18.44 -1.25
N LEU A 356 -15.79 -17.12 -1.23
CA LEU A 356 -15.01 -16.46 -2.29
C LEU A 356 -13.54 -16.89 -2.25
N THR A 357 -12.97 -17.08 -1.06
CA THR A 357 -11.60 -17.59 -0.90
C THR A 357 -11.43 -18.97 -1.51
N LEU A 358 -12.37 -19.89 -1.25
CA LEU A 358 -12.37 -21.23 -1.86
C LEU A 358 -12.46 -21.16 -3.40
N ARG A 359 -13.34 -20.30 -3.93
CA ARG A 359 -13.48 -20.08 -5.37
C ARG A 359 -12.19 -19.57 -6.01
N ILE A 360 -11.49 -18.64 -5.36
CA ILE A 360 -10.21 -18.14 -5.86
C ILE A 360 -9.15 -19.24 -5.82
N ALA A 361 -9.06 -20.02 -4.75
CA ALA A 361 -8.11 -21.11 -4.63
C ALA A 361 -8.31 -22.15 -5.74
N GLN A 362 -9.56 -22.54 -6.01
CA GLN A 362 -9.93 -23.41 -7.12
C GLN A 362 -9.48 -22.83 -8.48
N ARG A 363 -9.75 -21.55 -8.73
CA ARG A 363 -9.39 -20.88 -9.99
C ARG A 363 -7.87 -20.79 -10.18
N ALA A 364 -7.14 -20.54 -9.10
CA ALA A 364 -5.69 -20.43 -9.11
C ALA A 364 -4.98 -21.80 -9.05
N GLY A 365 -5.71 -22.90 -8.86
CA GLY A 365 -5.14 -24.24 -8.76
C GLY A 365 -4.25 -24.43 -7.52
N ILE A 366 -4.61 -23.80 -6.41
CA ILE A 366 -3.85 -23.88 -5.15
C ILE A 366 -4.73 -24.38 -4.00
N GLU A 367 -4.10 -24.87 -2.94
CA GLU A 367 -4.80 -25.25 -1.72
C GLU A 367 -5.39 -24.01 -1.03
N PRO A 368 -6.69 -24.01 -0.66
CA PRO A 368 -7.27 -22.91 0.10
C PRO A 368 -6.72 -22.85 1.54
N PRO A 369 -6.72 -21.66 2.16
CA PRO A 369 -6.42 -21.53 3.58
C PRO A 369 -7.33 -22.43 4.44
N ALA A 370 -6.78 -23.05 5.48
CA ALA A 370 -7.53 -23.95 6.37
C ALA A 370 -8.78 -23.26 6.96
N ALA A 371 -8.62 -22.02 7.42
CA ALA A 371 -9.71 -21.22 7.99
C ALA A 371 -10.87 -20.99 7.00
N ALA A 372 -10.62 -20.99 5.68
CA ALA A 372 -11.67 -20.88 4.67
C ALA A 372 -12.48 -22.18 4.54
N ARG A 373 -11.83 -23.35 4.68
CA ARG A 373 -12.52 -24.65 4.66
C ARG A 373 -13.39 -24.85 5.91
N GLU A 374 -12.94 -24.36 7.06
CA GLU A 374 -13.65 -24.49 8.34
C GLU A 374 -14.90 -23.60 8.44
N GLN A 375 -14.91 -22.45 7.77
CA GLN A 375 -16.01 -21.48 7.81
C GLN A 375 -16.92 -21.52 6.59
N ALA A 376 -16.63 -22.36 5.60
CA ALA A 376 -17.51 -22.51 4.45
C ALA A 376 -18.83 -23.18 4.88
N PRO A 377 -19.98 -22.68 4.40
CA PRO A 377 -21.23 -23.41 4.58
C PRO A 377 -21.12 -24.80 3.92
N ALA A 378 -21.63 -25.81 4.62
CA ALA A 378 -21.62 -27.21 4.18
C ALA A 378 -22.42 -27.45 2.89
#